data_AF-A0A961V7D3-F1
#
_entry.id   AF-A0A961V7D3-F1
#
_cell.length_a   1.000
_cell.length_b   1.000
_cell.length_c   1.000
_cell.angle_alpha   90.00
_cell.angle_beta   90.00
_cell.angle_gamma   90.00
#
_symmetry.space_group_name_H-M   'P 1'
#
loop_
_entity.id
_entity.type
_entity.pdbx_description
1 polymer ?
#
loop_
_entity_poly.entity_id
_entity_poly.type
_entity_poly.pdbx_seq_one_letter_code
_entity_poly.pdbx_strand_id
1 'polypeptide(L)'
;SAGEIGLMQIKPSTARMMGYRGSAKGLYNPETNIKYGMMYLAMAHKLGGGSTCGTILKYNAGHAAKRMNPVSKRYCGKVTRLMK
;
A
#
# COMPACT_ATOMS: atom_id res chain seq x y z
N SER A 1 -10.48 9.94 -3.27
CA SER A 1 -9.01 9.94 -3.14
C SER A 1 -8.68 10.70 -1.86
N ALA A 2 -7.84 10.15 -1.00
CA ALA A 2 -7.33 10.80 0.22
C ALA A 2 -5.88 11.31 0.04
N GLY A 3 -5.49 11.59 -1.22
CA GLY A 3 -4.17 12.11 -1.59
C GLY A 3 -3.18 11.04 -2.05
N GLU A 4 -3.65 9.86 -2.42
CA GLU A 4 -2.83 8.82 -3.05
C GLU A 4 -2.36 9.25 -4.45
N ILE A 5 -1.13 8.90 -4.81
CA ILE A 5 -0.50 9.29 -6.09
C ILE A 5 0.00 8.05 -6.83
N GLY A 6 -0.16 8.06 -8.17
CA GLY A 6 0.52 7.14 -9.10
C GLY A 6 0.02 5.68 -9.06
N LEU A 7 0.77 4.79 -9.70
CA LEU A 7 0.37 3.41 -9.99
C LEU A 7 -0.01 2.61 -8.74
N MET A 8 0.79 2.72 -7.68
CA MET A 8 0.60 1.99 -6.43
C MET A 8 -0.28 2.74 -5.43
N GLN A 9 -0.80 3.92 -5.80
CA GLN A 9 -1.66 4.74 -4.96
C GLN A 9 -1.04 5.01 -3.58
N ILE A 10 0.24 5.38 -3.53
CA ILE A 10 0.94 5.69 -2.28
C ILE A 10 0.67 7.13 -1.85
N LYS A 11 0.46 7.36 -0.55
CA LYS A 11 0.36 8.73 0.01
C LYS A 11 1.74 9.36 0.16
N PRO A 12 1.91 10.68 -0.05
CA PRO A 12 3.19 11.36 0.18
C PRO A 12 3.77 11.15 1.58
N SER A 13 2.93 11.10 2.62
CA SER A 13 3.37 10.81 4.00
C SER A 13 3.93 9.39 4.15
N THR A 14 3.29 8.40 3.52
CA THR A 14 3.75 7.01 3.49
C THR A 14 5.08 6.89 2.75
N ALA A 15 5.21 7.54 1.58
CA ALA A 15 6.48 7.55 0.85
C ALA A 15 7.61 8.17 1.68
N ARG A 16 7.34 9.27 2.40
CA ARG A 16 8.31 9.89 3.33
C ARG A 16 8.71 8.98 4.47
N MET A 17 7.77 8.23 5.04
CA MET A 17 8.06 7.20 6.05
C MET A 17 9.01 6.13 5.49
N MET A 18 8.92 5.82 4.20
CA MET A 18 9.83 4.90 3.49
C MET A 18 11.14 5.57 3.01
N GLY A 19 11.39 6.82 3.41
CA GLY A 19 12.63 7.54 3.10
C GLY A 19 12.59 8.45 1.86
N TYR A 20 11.43 8.61 1.22
CA TYR A 20 11.30 9.55 0.10
C TYR A 20 11.47 11.00 0.57
N ARG A 21 12.37 11.75 -0.08
CA ARG A 21 12.65 13.16 0.25
C ARG A 21 12.19 14.16 -0.83
N GLY A 22 11.62 13.67 -1.93
CA GLY A 22 11.15 14.52 -3.03
C GLY A 22 9.78 15.16 -2.79
N SER A 23 9.34 15.94 -3.77
CA SER A 23 8.02 16.57 -3.76
C SER A 23 6.91 15.56 -4.12
N ALA A 24 5.65 15.88 -3.80
CA ALA A 24 4.52 15.05 -4.20
C ALA A 24 4.46 14.81 -5.73
N LYS A 25 4.90 15.80 -6.53
CA LYS A 25 4.96 15.69 -7.99
C LYS A 25 5.87 14.54 -8.45
N GLY A 26 6.96 14.28 -7.74
CA GLY A 26 7.87 13.18 -8.10
C GLY A 26 7.25 11.79 -7.92
N LEU A 27 6.17 11.65 -7.14
CA LEU A 27 5.45 10.38 -7.01
C LEU A 27 4.58 10.04 -8.24
N TYR A 28 4.42 10.97 -9.20
CA TYR A 28 3.82 10.65 -10.50
C TYR A 28 4.80 9.94 -11.45
N ASN A 29 6.11 10.00 -11.19
CA ASN A 29 7.08 9.19 -11.92
C ASN A 29 6.85 7.70 -11.57
N PRO A 30 6.58 6.83 -12.56
CA PRO A 30 6.25 5.43 -12.31
C PRO A 30 7.29 4.65 -11.51
N GLU A 31 8.57 4.81 -11.85
CA GLU A 31 9.68 4.11 -11.16
C GLU A 31 9.76 4.51 -9.69
N THR A 32 9.69 5.82 -9.42
CA THR A 32 9.67 6.36 -8.04
C THR A 32 8.45 5.83 -7.28
N ASN A 33 7.28 5.83 -7.91
CA ASN A 33 6.04 5.36 -7.29
C ASN A 33 6.12 3.87 -6.92
N ILE A 34 6.57 3.05 -7.86
CA ILE A 34 6.73 1.61 -7.68
C ILE A 34 7.76 1.32 -6.59
N LYS A 35 8.91 2.01 -6.59
CA LYS A 35 9.96 1.81 -5.57
C LYS A 35 9.41 1.94 -4.15
N TYR A 36 8.78 3.08 -3.84
CA TYR A 36 8.29 3.33 -2.47
C TYR A 36 7.00 2.55 -2.16
N GLY A 37 6.14 2.34 -3.15
CA GLY A 37 4.95 1.49 -3.00
C GLY A 37 5.31 0.04 -2.68
N MET A 38 6.31 -0.53 -3.36
CA MET A 38 6.79 -1.89 -3.12
C MET A 38 7.49 -2.03 -1.76
N MET A 39 8.25 -1.03 -1.32
CA MET A 39 8.82 -1.02 0.05
C MET A 39 7.72 -1.08 1.11
N TYR A 40 6.68 -0.25 0.96
CA TYR A 40 5.55 -0.23 1.88
C TYR A 40 4.73 -1.54 1.82
N LEU A 41 4.56 -2.12 0.63
CA LEU A 41 3.92 -3.42 0.44
C LEU A 41 4.69 -4.56 1.12
N ALA A 42 6.02 -4.57 1.01
CA ALA A 42 6.87 -5.58 1.66
C ALA A 42 6.73 -5.54 3.19
N MET A 43 6.70 -4.34 3.78
CA MET A 43 6.43 -4.18 5.21
C MET A 43 5.01 -4.61 5.59
N ALA A 44 4.01 -4.24 4.78
CA ALA A 44 2.63 -4.69 4.96
C ALA A 44 2.51 -6.22 4.92
N HIS A 45 3.26 -6.89 4.04
CA HIS A 45 3.29 -8.35 3.92
C HIS A 45 3.86 -9.01 5.17
N LYS A 46 5.01 -8.52 5.65
CA LYS A 46 5.62 -8.99 6.90
C LYS A 46 4.67 -8.82 8.09
N LEU A 47 4.07 -7.64 8.24
CA LEU A 47 3.15 -7.33 9.35
C LEU A 47 1.78 -8.02 9.20
N GLY A 48 1.41 -8.43 8.00
CA GLY A 48 0.20 -9.19 7.69
C GLY A 48 0.38 -10.71 7.86
N GLY A 49 1.51 -11.17 8.37
CA GLY A 49 1.83 -12.57 8.56
C GLY A 49 1.96 -13.35 7.23
N GLY A 50 2.32 -12.66 6.14
CA GLY A 50 2.47 -13.26 4.81
C GLY A 50 1.16 -13.60 4.08
N SER A 51 0.00 -13.39 4.72
CA SER A 51 -1.29 -13.65 4.06
C SER A 51 -1.66 -12.52 3.10
N THR A 52 -2.29 -12.85 1.97
CA THR A 52 -2.78 -11.85 1.00
C THR A 52 -3.72 -10.84 1.67
N CYS A 53 -4.74 -11.31 2.39
CA CYS A 53 -5.67 -10.39 3.06
C CYS A 53 -5.04 -9.60 4.20
N GLY A 54 -4.11 -10.18 4.96
CA GLY A 54 -3.37 -9.45 5.98
C GLY A 54 -2.53 -8.33 5.37
N THR A 55 -1.83 -8.63 4.28
CA THR A 55 -1.06 -7.66 3.49
C THR A 55 -1.95 -6.52 3.01
N ILE A 56 -3.09 -6.85 2.38
CA ILE A 56 -4.04 -5.87 1.88
C ILE A 56 -4.59 -4.98 2.98
N LEU A 57 -4.93 -5.53 4.14
CA LEU A 57 -5.36 -4.74 5.29
C LEU A 57 -4.28 -3.73 5.70
N LYS A 58 -3.03 -4.19 5.85
CA LYS A 58 -1.90 -3.36 6.31
C LYS A 58 -1.49 -2.32 5.28
N TYR A 59 -1.65 -2.61 3.99
CA TYR A 59 -1.39 -1.66 2.91
C TYR A 59 -2.47 -0.57 2.86
N ASN A 60 -3.75 -0.96 2.84
CA ASN A 60 -4.86 -0.02 2.65
C ASN A 60 -5.23 0.76 3.92
N ALA A 61 -5.26 0.10 5.08
CA ALA A 61 -5.70 0.69 6.34
C ALA A 61 -4.53 1.12 7.25
N GLY A 62 -3.29 0.95 6.79
CA GLY A 62 -2.09 1.28 7.54
C GLY A 62 -1.52 0.12 8.35
N HIS A 63 -0.21 0.18 8.63
CA HIS A 63 0.53 -0.89 9.32
C HIS A 63 0.03 -1.20 10.74
N ALA A 64 -0.59 -0.23 11.41
CA ALA A 64 -1.17 -0.42 12.74
C ALA A 64 -2.55 -1.11 12.73
N ALA A 65 -3.18 -1.28 11.56
CA ALA A 65 -4.52 -1.87 11.47
C ALA A 65 -4.54 -3.30 12.02
N LYS A 66 -5.44 -3.56 12.98
CA LYS A 66 -5.55 -4.87 13.66
C LYS A 66 -6.76 -5.69 13.21
N ARG A 67 -7.78 -5.04 12.61
CA ARG A 67 -9.06 -5.67 12.25
C ARG A 67 -9.41 -5.37 10.80
N MET A 68 -9.91 -6.37 10.10
CA MET A 68 -10.35 -6.25 8.72
C MET A 68 -11.60 -5.36 8.63
N ASN A 69 -11.51 -4.24 7.91
CA ASN A 69 -12.67 -3.38 7.62
C ASN A 69 -13.38 -3.79 6.31
N PRO A 70 -14.64 -3.38 6.08
CA PRO A 70 -15.39 -3.78 4.89
C PRO A 70 -14.72 -3.42 3.56
N VAL A 71 -14.01 -2.28 3.51
CA VAL A 71 -13.29 -1.81 2.32
C VAL A 71 -12.15 -2.76 1.97
N SER A 72 -11.30 -3.07 2.96
CA SER A 72 -10.16 -3.96 2.80
C SER A 72 -10.61 -5.40 2.54
N LYS A 73 -11.72 -5.85 3.14
CA LYS A 73 -12.31 -7.17 2.87
C LYS A 73 -12.74 -7.31 1.41
N ARG A 74 -13.47 -6.32 0.90
CA ARG A 74 -13.91 -6.29 -0.50
C ARG A 74 -12.72 -6.25 -1.45
N TYR A 75 -11.71 -5.45 -1.14
CA TYR A 75 -10.52 -5.35 -1.98
C TYR A 75 -9.69 -6.64 -1.94
N CYS A 76 -9.52 -7.28 -0.78
CA CYS A 76 -8.87 -8.59 -0.71
C CYS A 76 -9.58 -9.61 -1.61
N GLY A 77 -10.92 -9.67 -1.56
CA GLY A 77 -11.68 -10.57 -2.44
C GLY A 77 -11.44 -10.36 -3.93
N LYS A 78 -11.18 -9.12 -4.36
CA LYS A 78 -10.77 -8.80 -5.74
C LYS A 78 -9.35 -9.29 -6.03
N VAL A 79 -8.39 -8.97 -5.15
CA VAL A 79 -6.98 -9.34 -5.32
C VAL A 79 -6.81 -10.86 -5.34
N THR A 80 -7.43 -11.59 -4.42
CA THR A 80 -7.39 -13.05 -4.38
C THR A 80 -7.94 -13.70 -5.66
N ARG A 81 -8.86 -13.03 -6.37
CA ARG A 81 -9.37 -13.52 -7.67
C ARG A 81 -8.38 -13.31 -8.81
N LEU A 82 -7.57 -12.26 -8.74
CA LEU A 82 -6.55 -11.94 -9.75
C LEU A 82 -5.24 -12.73 -9.57
N MET A 83 -5.01 -13.27 -8.37
CA MET A 83 -3.83 -14.10 -8.06
C MET A 83 -4.05 -15.60 -8.32
N LYS A 84 -5.21 -15.97 -8.85
CA LYS A 84 -5.52 -17.32 -9.32
C LYS A 84 -5.34 -17.37 -10.83
#